data_AF-A0A7S4SM24-F1
#
_entry.id   AF-A0A7S4SM24-F1
#
_cell.length_a   1.000
_cell.length_b   1.000
_cell.length_c   1.000
_cell.angle_alpha   90.00
_cell.angle_beta   90.00
_cell.angle_gamma   90.00
#
_symmetry.space_group_name_H-M   'P 1'
#
loop_
_entity.id
_entity.type
_entity.pdbx_description
1 polymer ?
#
loop_
_entity_poly.entity_id
_entity_poly.type
_entity_poly.pdbx_seq_one_letter_code
_entity_poly.pdbx_strand_id
1 'polypeptide(L)'
;VIMDETLPGGSAAPYNLGRVTTHETGHYLGLYHTFENGCESPGDYIDDTPCMKDETFGCPIDQDSCPSPGVDPIHNFMGFVDDDCMKEFTPDQMARMKEMTAMFKPSLLFSNPFFCLSIGSQCKYDRDCCSDRCRKNKCTL
;
A
#
# COMPACT_ATOMS: atom_id res chain seq x y z
N VAL A 1 1.26 -3.66 14.15
CA VAL A 1 2.44 -4.06 14.97
C VAL A 1 2.78 -5.51 14.66
N ILE A 2 4.07 -5.86 14.50
CA ILE A 2 4.50 -7.24 14.25
C ILE A 2 4.97 -7.88 15.57
N MET A 3 4.44 -9.06 15.89
CA MET A 3 4.85 -9.89 17.04
C MET A 3 5.51 -11.16 16.52
N ASP A 4 6.45 -11.77 17.26
CA ASP A 4 7.15 -12.96 16.77
C ASP A 4 6.22 -14.17 16.64
N GLU A 5 5.14 -14.21 17.42
CA GLU A 5 4.14 -15.28 17.35
C GLU A 5 3.32 -15.24 16.05
N THR A 6 3.31 -14.12 15.31
CA THR A 6 2.60 -13.98 14.02
C THR A 6 3.47 -14.29 12.80
N LEU A 7 4.76 -14.54 13.01
CA LEU A 7 5.67 -15.01 11.96
C LEU A 7 5.38 -16.47 11.58
N PRO A 8 5.78 -16.93 10.38
CA PRO A 8 5.60 -18.32 9.96
C PRO A 8 6.13 -19.33 11.00
N GLY A 9 5.24 -20.18 11.51
CA GLY A 9 5.56 -21.18 12.53
C GLY A 9 5.45 -20.71 13.98
N GLY A 10 5.00 -19.47 14.21
CA GLY A 10 4.68 -18.94 15.54
C GLY A 10 3.40 -19.52 16.15
N SER A 11 3.11 -19.14 17.39
CA SER A 11 1.99 -19.68 18.17
C SER A 11 0.66 -18.94 17.99
N ALA A 12 0.61 -17.82 17.28
CA ALA A 12 -0.58 -16.98 17.17
C ALA A 12 -1.53 -17.45 16.05
N ALA A 13 -1.80 -18.75 15.94
CA ALA A 13 -2.80 -19.25 14.99
C ALA A 13 -4.18 -18.60 15.27
N PRO A 14 -4.93 -18.17 14.23
CA PRO A 14 -4.72 -18.41 12.79
C PRO A 14 -3.84 -17.38 12.06
N TYR A 15 -3.19 -16.46 12.78
CA TYR A 15 -2.38 -15.35 12.24
C TYR A 15 -0.86 -15.63 12.27
N ASN A 16 -0.46 -16.88 12.06
CA ASN A 16 0.92 -17.35 12.21
C ASN A 16 1.55 -17.84 10.89
N LEU A 17 1.09 -17.32 9.75
CA LEU A 17 1.65 -17.61 8.42
C LEU A 17 2.39 -16.40 7.83
N GLY A 18 2.55 -15.33 8.61
CA GLY A 18 3.29 -14.13 8.24
C GLY A 18 2.49 -13.08 7.47
N ARG A 19 1.16 -13.22 7.30
CA ARG A 19 0.36 -12.20 6.58
C ARG A 19 0.19 -10.92 7.37
N VAL A 20 0.26 -10.99 8.70
CA VAL A 20 0.39 -9.80 9.55
C VAL A 20 1.57 -8.94 9.10
N THR A 21 2.73 -9.52 8.76
CA THR A 21 3.87 -8.73 8.25
C THR A 21 3.57 -8.11 6.88
N THR A 22 2.85 -8.82 6.00
CA THR A 22 2.41 -8.27 4.71
C THR A 22 1.46 -7.08 4.89
N HIS A 23 0.46 -7.20 5.77
CA HIS A 23 -0.50 -6.15 6.13
C HIS A 23 0.21 -4.88 6.65
N GLU A 24 1.08 -5.06 7.64
CA GLU A 24 1.82 -3.96 8.27
C GLU A 24 2.81 -3.31 7.29
N THR A 25 3.38 -4.08 6.36
CA THR A 25 4.19 -3.53 5.27
C THR A 25 3.34 -2.67 4.33
N GLY A 26 2.09 -3.07 4.05
CA GLY A 26 1.13 -2.26 3.28
C GLY A 26 0.91 -0.89 3.92
N HIS A 27 0.67 -0.83 5.23
CA HIS A 27 0.57 0.44 5.97
C HIS A 27 1.86 1.26 5.91
N TYR A 28 3.02 0.62 6.09
CA TYR A 28 4.32 1.30 6.00
C TYR A 28 4.54 1.96 4.62
N LEU A 29 3.99 1.35 3.57
CA LEU A 29 4.01 1.83 2.19
C LEU A 29 2.79 2.69 1.82
N GLY A 30 1.92 3.03 2.79
CA GLY A 30 0.89 4.04 2.64
C GLY A 30 -0.50 3.55 2.23
N LEU A 31 -0.79 2.26 2.40
CA LEU A 31 -2.14 1.71 2.25
C LEU A 31 -2.97 1.87 3.53
N TYR A 32 -4.27 2.10 3.35
CA TYR A 32 -5.26 2.08 4.43
C TYR A 32 -5.97 0.71 4.48
N HIS A 33 -6.75 0.49 5.53
CA HIS A 33 -7.63 -0.68 5.59
C HIS A 33 -8.68 -0.60 4.49
N THR A 34 -9.11 -1.74 3.95
CA THR A 34 -10.14 -1.76 2.88
C THR A 34 -11.51 -1.27 3.34
N PHE A 35 -11.75 -1.27 4.65
CA PHE A 35 -12.96 -0.75 5.31
C PHE A 35 -12.79 0.70 5.80
N GLU A 36 -11.69 1.37 5.45
CA GLU A 36 -11.51 2.79 5.75
C GLU A 36 -12.63 3.61 5.11
N ASN A 37 -13.23 4.53 5.87
CA ASN A 37 -14.42 5.30 5.49
C ASN A 37 -15.67 4.45 5.15
N GLY A 38 -15.67 3.15 5.43
CA GLY A 38 -16.82 2.28 5.24
C GLY A 38 -17.35 2.29 3.80
N CYS A 39 -18.65 2.50 3.65
CA CYS A 39 -19.31 2.63 2.34
C CYS A 39 -19.30 4.05 1.76
N GLU A 40 -18.53 4.98 2.34
CA GLU A 40 -18.46 6.36 1.90
C GLU A 40 -17.19 6.65 1.11
N SER A 41 -17.31 7.48 0.08
CA SER A 41 -16.15 8.00 -0.66
C SER A 41 -15.28 8.87 0.26
N PRO A 42 -13.95 8.73 0.25
CA PRO A 42 -13.14 8.06 -0.78
C PRO A 42 -12.73 6.61 -0.48
N GLY A 43 -13.38 5.92 0.47
CA GLY A 43 -12.98 4.57 0.87
C GLY A 43 -11.55 4.53 1.42
N ASP A 44 -10.76 3.56 1.00
CA ASP A 44 -9.33 3.42 1.31
C ASP A 44 -8.41 4.29 0.42
N TYR A 45 -8.99 5.20 -0.38
CA TYR A 45 -8.32 6.02 -1.39
C TYR A 45 -7.69 5.21 -2.54
N ILE A 46 -8.23 4.01 -2.83
CA ILE A 46 -7.86 3.18 -3.97
C ILE A 46 -9.11 2.92 -4.82
N ASP A 47 -9.05 3.28 -6.10
CA ASP A 47 -10.21 3.21 -7.00
C ASP A 47 -10.67 1.77 -7.31
N ASP A 48 -9.75 0.80 -7.33
CA ASP A 48 -10.04 -0.60 -7.65
C ASP A 48 -10.29 -1.49 -6.41
N THR A 49 -10.29 -0.93 -5.20
CA THR A 49 -10.74 -1.61 -3.98
C THR A 49 -12.22 -1.33 -3.77
N PRO A 50 -13.12 -2.34 -3.84
CA PRO A 50 -14.53 -2.12 -3.49
C PRO A 50 -14.69 -1.66 -2.04
N CYS A 51 -15.60 -0.73 -1.79
CA CYS A 51 -15.89 -0.25 -0.44
C CYS A 51 -16.45 -1.38 0.43
N MET A 52 -16.03 -1.42 1.69
CA MET A 52 -16.42 -2.41 2.67
C MET A 52 -16.82 -1.71 3.95
N LYS A 53 -17.94 -2.11 4.56
CA LYS A 53 -18.53 -1.35 5.65
C LYS A 53 -17.76 -1.46 6.96
N ASP A 54 -17.46 -2.70 7.35
CA ASP A 54 -16.92 -3.08 8.65
C ASP A 54 -15.82 -4.14 8.43
N GLU A 55 -14.87 -4.27 9.36
CA GLU A 55 -13.87 -5.32 9.30
C GLU A 55 -14.48 -6.74 9.31
N THR A 56 -13.75 -7.72 8.77
CA THR A 56 -14.19 -9.12 8.76
C THR A 56 -13.07 -10.04 9.19
N PHE A 57 -13.42 -11.02 10.02
CA PHE A 57 -12.51 -12.00 10.62
C PHE A 57 -12.85 -13.42 10.15
N GLY A 58 -11.94 -14.37 10.34
CA GLY A 58 -12.12 -15.74 9.87
C GLY A 58 -11.90 -15.85 8.35
N CYS A 59 -12.55 -16.83 7.75
CA CYS A 59 -12.47 -17.13 6.31
C CYS A 59 -13.86 -17.13 5.67
N PRO A 60 -14.48 -15.95 5.48
CA PRO A 60 -15.77 -15.85 4.79
C PRO A 60 -15.65 -16.35 3.34
N ILE A 61 -16.76 -16.85 2.79
CA ILE A 61 -16.83 -17.32 1.40
C ILE A 61 -17.27 -16.18 0.49
N ASP A 62 -18.31 -15.44 0.89
CA ASP A 62 -18.86 -14.31 0.15
C ASP A 62 -19.30 -13.24 1.15
N GLN A 63 -19.08 -11.97 0.80
CA GLN A 63 -19.58 -10.82 1.54
C GLN A 63 -19.74 -9.62 0.63
N ASP A 64 -20.83 -8.88 0.81
CA ASP A 64 -21.16 -7.66 0.08
C ASP A 64 -21.95 -6.76 1.04
N SER A 65 -21.24 -5.83 1.70
CA SER A 65 -21.78 -5.04 2.80
C SER A 65 -22.16 -3.62 2.38
N CYS A 66 -21.69 -3.16 1.22
CA CYS A 66 -21.94 -1.81 0.72
C CYS A 66 -22.85 -1.80 -0.52
N PRO A 67 -23.71 -0.79 -0.70
CA PRO A 67 -24.57 -0.68 -1.88
C PRO A 67 -23.81 -0.28 -3.16
N SER A 68 -22.55 0.17 -3.01
CA SER A 68 -21.66 0.50 -4.12
C SER A 68 -21.28 -0.76 -4.91
N PRO A 69 -20.98 -0.66 -6.22
CA PRO A 69 -20.58 -1.81 -7.01
C PRO A 69 -19.30 -2.50 -6.49
N GLY A 70 -19.30 -3.83 -6.47
CA GLY A 70 -18.17 -4.67 -6.08
C GLY A 70 -18.46 -5.44 -4.80
N VAL A 71 -17.93 -6.65 -4.68
CA VAL A 71 -18.03 -7.46 -3.45
C VAL A 71 -16.94 -7.04 -2.47
N ASP A 72 -17.17 -7.22 -1.17
CA ASP A 72 -16.20 -6.88 -0.15
C ASP A 72 -14.86 -7.60 -0.44
N PRO A 73 -13.71 -6.91 -0.37
CA PRO A 73 -12.40 -7.46 -0.70
C PRO A 73 -11.86 -8.36 0.42
N ILE A 74 -12.60 -9.42 0.76
CA ILE A 74 -12.35 -10.35 1.88
C ILE A 74 -11.07 -11.19 1.74
N HIS A 75 -10.34 -11.09 0.62
CA HIS A 75 -9.04 -11.74 0.43
C HIS A 75 -7.88 -10.75 0.38
N ASN A 76 -8.14 -9.46 0.56
CA ASN A 76 -7.12 -8.42 0.49
C ASN A 76 -6.25 -8.43 1.75
N PHE A 77 -4.95 -8.20 1.58
CA PHE A 77 -4.01 -8.11 2.71
C PHE A 77 -4.32 -6.95 3.66
N MET A 78 -5.04 -5.92 3.21
CA MET A 78 -5.43 -4.77 4.03
C MET A 78 -6.77 -4.97 4.77
N GLY A 79 -7.33 -6.18 4.75
CA GLY A 79 -8.44 -6.60 5.62
C GLY A 79 -7.95 -7.32 6.90
N PHE A 80 -8.87 -7.95 7.65
CA PHE A 80 -8.61 -8.64 8.94
C PHE A 80 -8.95 -10.14 8.95
N VAL A 81 -9.18 -10.74 7.79
CA VAL A 81 -9.43 -12.19 7.66
C VAL A 81 -8.23 -13.01 8.14
N ASP A 82 -8.42 -14.30 8.38
CA ASP A 82 -7.32 -15.18 8.79
C ASP A 82 -6.22 -15.23 7.72
N ASP A 83 -4.96 -15.49 8.12
CA ASP A 83 -3.80 -15.47 7.22
C ASP A 83 -3.99 -16.36 5.98
N ASP A 84 -4.64 -17.52 6.13
CA ASP A 84 -4.85 -18.48 5.03
C ASP A 84 -5.85 -17.95 3.97
N CYS A 85 -6.62 -16.93 4.33
CA CYS A 85 -7.60 -16.28 3.47
C CYS A 85 -7.12 -14.95 2.89
N MET A 86 -6.02 -14.38 3.39
CA MET A 86 -5.37 -13.21 2.78
C MET A 86 -4.46 -13.61 1.62
N LYS A 87 -4.68 -13.03 0.42
CA LYS A 87 -4.05 -13.48 -0.83
C LYS A 87 -3.51 -12.37 -1.73
N GLU A 88 -4.05 -11.16 -1.68
CA GLU A 88 -3.77 -10.18 -2.72
C GLU A 88 -3.67 -8.72 -2.28
N PHE A 89 -2.94 -7.96 -3.09
CA PHE A 89 -3.08 -6.52 -3.26
C PHE A 89 -3.67 -6.26 -4.65
N THR A 90 -4.41 -5.17 -4.79
CA THR A 90 -4.92 -4.74 -6.09
C THR A 90 -3.83 -4.03 -6.92
N PRO A 91 -4.00 -3.92 -8.24
CA PRO A 91 -3.15 -3.08 -9.09
C PRO A 91 -2.96 -1.65 -8.57
N ASP A 92 -4.02 -0.98 -8.14
CA ASP A 92 -3.91 0.42 -7.71
C ASP A 92 -3.35 0.55 -6.30
N GLN A 93 -3.53 -0.45 -5.41
CA GLN A 93 -2.77 -0.54 -4.16
C GLN A 93 -1.27 -0.61 -4.44
N MET A 94 -0.83 -1.42 -5.41
CA MET A 94 0.58 -1.47 -5.81
C MET A 94 1.08 -0.15 -6.41
N ALA A 95 0.25 0.54 -7.18
CA ALA A 95 0.58 1.86 -7.73
C ALA A 95 0.77 2.88 -6.60
N ARG A 96 -0.18 2.98 -5.67
CA ARG A 96 -0.09 3.86 -4.50
C ARG A 96 1.14 3.57 -3.66
N MET A 97 1.47 2.30 -3.39
CA MET A 97 2.67 1.94 -2.64
C MET A 97 3.95 2.48 -3.31
N LYS A 98 4.04 2.43 -4.65
CA LYS A 98 5.18 2.99 -5.40
C LYS A 98 5.23 4.51 -5.29
N GLU A 99 4.09 5.19 -5.42
CA GLU A 99 4.01 6.66 -5.32
C GLU A 99 4.39 7.15 -3.91
N MET A 100 3.84 6.52 -2.88
CA MET A 100 4.15 6.81 -1.47
C MET A 100 5.61 6.52 -1.15
N THR A 101 6.18 5.46 -1.72
CA THR A 101 7.61 5.16 -1.58
C THR A 101 8.47 6.21 -2.27
N ALA A 102 8.14 6.62 -3.49
CA ALA A 102 8.87 7.66 -4.20
C ALA A 102 8.85 9.00 -3.46
N MET A 103 7.70 9.34 -2.86
CA MET A 103 7.52 10.59 -2.13
C MET A 103 8.22 10.59 -0.77
N PHE A 104 8.05 9.54 0.04
CA PHE A 104 8.44 9.55 1.45
C PHE A 104 9.62 8.64 1.78
N LYS A 105 9.92 7.65 0.93
CA LYS A 105 10.96 6.63 1.17
C LYS A 105 11.80 6.35 -0.10
N PRO A 106 12.30 7.38 -0.82
CA PRO A 106 12.92 7.20 -2.13
C PRO A 106 14.16 6.29 -2.14
N SER A 107 14.83 6.14 -0.99
CA SER A 107 15.97 5.22 -0.85
C SER A 107 15.60 3.75 -1.03
N LEU A 108 14.33 3.37 -0.86
CA LEU A 108 13.86 2.00 -1.13
C LEU A 108 13.72 1.71 -2.63
N LEU A 109 13.60 2.73 -3.48
CA LEU A 109 13.53 2.59 -4.94
C LEU A 109 14.90 2.72 -5.60
N PHE A 110 15.76 3.57 -5.03
CA PHE A 110 17.08 3.84 -5.57
C PHE A 110 18.14 3.44 -4.54
N SER A 111 18.56 2.17 -4.62
CA SER A 111 19.59 1.57 -3.76
C SER A 111 21.00 2.16 -3.99
N ASN A 112 21.17 3.06 -4.96
CA ASN A 112 22.44 3.72 -5.27
C ASN A 112 22.27 5.24 -5.38
N PRO A 113 22.94 6.05 -4.55
CA PRO A 113 22.86 7.51 -4.59
C PRO A 113 23.61 8.16 -5.78
N PHE A 114 24.13 7.38 -6.73
CA PHE A 114 25.02 7.84 -7.81
C PHE A 114 24.48 7.69 -9.24
N PHE A 115 23.25 7.21 -9.43
CA PHE A 115 22.72 6.98 -10.79
C PHE A 115 21.67 8.03 -11.16
N CYS A 116 22.14 9.19 -11.64
CA CYS A 116 21.31 10.12 -12.40
C CYS A 116 21.27 9.60 -13.86
N LEU A 117 20.26 8.80 -14.20
CA LEU A 117 20.03 8.42 -15.59
C LEU A 117 19.39 9.60 -16.32
N SER A 118 20.17 10.19 -17.22
CA SER A 118 19.67 11.17 -18.18
C SER A 118 18.76 10.47 -19.18
N ILE A 119 17.47 10.42 -18.89
CA ILE A 119 16.42 10.02 -19.84
C ILE A 119 15.41 11.15 -19.97
N GLY A 120 15.65 12.01 -20.96
CA GLY A 120 14.64 12.90 -21.51
C GLY A 120 14.27 14.11 -20.63
N SER A 121 13.83 15.16 -21.31
CA SER A 121 13.63 16.53 -20.83
C SER A 121 12.43 16.73 -19.89
N GLN A 122 12.18 15.81 -18.95
CA GLN A 122 11.07 15.95 -17.99
C GLN A 122 11.53 15.65 -16.56
N CYS A 123 11.84 16.71 -15.82
CA CYS A 123 11.90 16.66 -14.36
C CYS A 123 10.49 16.41 -13.82
N LYS A 124 10.12 15.16 -13.58
CA LYS A 124 9.06 14.81 -12.62
C LYS A 124 9.61 13.74 -11.69
N TYR A 125 9.58 14.06 -10.39
CA TYR A 125 10.28 13.40 -9.28
C TYR A 125 11.79 13.63 -9.23
N ASP A 126 12.24 14.88 -9.42
CA ASP A 126 13.67 15.19 -9.39
C ASP A 126 14.19 15.54 -7.99
N ARG A 127 15.23 14.82 -7.57
CA ARG A 127 16.05 15.10 -6.39
C ARG A 127 16.93 16.35 -6.54
N ASP A 128 16.85 17.05 -7.67
CA ASP A 128 17.64 18.26 -7.95
C ASP A 128 17.21 19.51 -7.16
N CYS A 129 16.13 19.43 -6.37
CA CYS A 129 15.78 20.52 -5.45
C CYS A 129 16.57 20.46 -4.12
N CYS A 130 17.44 19.46 -3.90
CA CYS A 130 18.04 19.22 -2.57
C CYS A 130 19.58 19.33 -2.47
N SER A 131 20.28 19.94 -3.43
CA SER A 131 21.72 20.22 -3.29
C SER A 131 22.14 21.55 -3.96
N ASP A 132 22.12 22.62 -3.16
CA ASP A 132 23.04 23.79 -3.18
C ASP A 132 23.30 24.60 -4.45
N ARG A 133 22.54 24.47 -5.55
CA ARG A 133 22.63 25.42 -6.68
C ARG A 133 21.29 25.95 -7.19
N CYS A 134 20.38 26.27 -6.28
CA CYS A 134 19.28 27.19 -6.57
C CYS A 134 19.78 28.65 -6.58
N ARG A 135 20.55 29.04 -7.61
CA ARG A 135 20.74 30.47 -7.95
C ARG A 135 20.04 30.76 -9.27
N LYS A 136 18.83 31.30 -9.12
CA LYS A 136 18.12 32.18 -10.07
C LYS A 136 17.64 31.55 -11.40
N ASN A 137 16.47 30.91 -11.33
CA ASN A 137 15.37 31.07 -12.29
C ASN A 137 15.63 30.94 -13.80
N LYS A 138 16.49 30.03 -14.30
CA LYS A 138 16.43 29.66 -15.74
C LYS A 138 16.79 28.19 -15.97
N CYS A 139 15.79 27.39 -16.32
CA CYS A 139 15.97 26.24 -17.20
C CYS A 139 15.93 26.78 -18.63
N THR A 140 17.01 26.61 -19.39
CA THR A 140 17.02 26.83 -20.84
C THR A 140 17.75 25.67 -21.49
N LEU A 141 17.17 25.22 -22.61
CA LEU A 141 17.46 24.04 -23.43
C LEU A 141 18.93 23.59 -23.46
#